data_AF-A0A4R4R7W9-F1
#
_entry.id   AF-A0A4R4R7W9-F1
#
_cell.length_a   1.000
_cell.length_b   1.000
_cell.length_c   1.000
_cell.angle_alpha   90.00
_cell.angle_beta   90.00
_cell.angle_gamma   90.00
#
_symmetry.space_group_name_H-M   'P 1'
#
loop_
_entity.id
_entity.type
_entity.pdbx_description
1 polymer ?
#
loop_
_entity_poly.entity_id
_entity_poly.type
_entity_poly.pdbx_seq_one_letter_code
_entity_poly.pdbx_strand_id
1 'polypeptide(L)'
;MRGSRAAARSGGPAVSGRGVDALVAQARRNHTVPTQHFITGPLIDVHGDRATIAANLLVVFAHEGAPRLLGERYELEAARAESGWRISRVQARPIWEVSNV
;
A
#
# COMPACT_ATOMS: atom_id res chain seq x y z
N MET A 1 25.90 -16.72 16.48
CA MET A 1 25.98 -15.25 16.50
C MET A 1 24.67 -14.70 17.04
N ARG A 2 24.72 -13.90 18.10
CA ARG A 2 23.57 -13.21 18.70
C ARG A 2 23.24 -11.96 17.89
N GLY A 3 21.94 -11.69 17.73
CA GLY A 3 21.39 -10.33 17.77
C GLY A 3 21.07 -9.66 16.45
N SER A 4 19.82 -9.75 16.02
CA SER A 4 18.97 -8.54 15.92
C SER A 4 17.50 -8.98 15.82
N ARG A 5 16.74 -8.75 16.90
CA ARG A 5 15.29 -8.68 16.84
C ARG A 5 14.97 -7.28 16.32
N ALA A 6 14.79 -7.13 15.02
CA ALA A 6 14.05 -5.99 14.50
C ALA A 6 12.59 -6.18 14.91
N ALA A 7 12.16 -5.45 15.93
CA ALA A 7 10.74 -5.36 16.26
C ALA A 7 10.07 -4.52 15.17
N ALA A 8 9.46 -5.17 14.17
CA ALA A 8 8.59 -4.50 13.23
C ALA A 8 7.33 -4.05 13.97
N ARG A 9 7.30 -2.80 14.41
CA ARG A 9 6.08 -2.10 14.85
C ARG A 9 5.71 -1.07 13.79
N SER A 10 5.06 -1.51 12.73
CA SER A 10 4.33 -0.63 11.82
C SER A 10 2.85 -0.68 12.20
N GLY A 11 2.52 -0.15 13.37
CA GLY A 11 1.18 -0.17 13.97
C GLY A 11 0.60 1.24 14.14
N GLY A 12 0.75 2.10 13.13
CA GLY A 12 -0.02 3.34 13.09
C GLY A 12 -1.52 3.02 12.96
N PRO A 13 -2.42 3.85 13.51
CA PRO A 13 -3.86 3.59 13.44
C PRO A 13 -4.30 3.47 11.97
N ALA A 14 -5.05 2.41 11.66
CA ALA A 14 -5.65 2.26 10.35
C ALA A 14 -6.62 3.42 10.12
N VAL A 15 -6.28 4.33 9.20
CA VAL A 15 -7.19 5.40 8.80
C VAL A 15 -8.17 4.81 7.80
N SER A 16 -9.45 4.70 8.20
CA SER A 16 -10.55 4.32 7.31
C SER A 16 -11.23 5.57 6.73
N GLY A 17 -11.52 5.54 5.44
CA GLY A 17 -12.30 6.58 4.76
C GLY A 17 -13.19 5.96 3.68
N ARG A 18 -14.23 6.69 3.26
CA ARG A 18 -15.10 6.30 2.14
C ARG A 18 -15.05 7.37 1.05
N GLY A 19 -15.06 6.92 -0.19
CA GLY A 19 -15.05 7.79 -1.37
C GLY A 19 -13.64 8.23 -1.78
N VAL A 20 -13.57 8.78 -2.99
CA VAL A 20 -12.31 9.18 -3.65
C VAL A 20 -11.63 10.33 -2.90
N ASP A 21 -12.40 11.30 -2.39
CA ASP A 21 -11.83 12.47 -1.71
C ASP A 21 -11.09 12.10 -0.42
N ALA A 22 -11.67 11.18 0.37
CA ALA A 22 -11.01 10.66 1.56
C ALA A 22 -9.69 9.95 1.23
N LEU A 23 -9.68 9.18 0.13
CA LEU A 23 -8.48 8.48 -0.34
C LEU A 23 -7.41 9.47 -0.83
N VAL A 24 -7.80 10.48 -1.61
CA VAL A 24 -6.90 11.55 -2.08
C VAL A 24 -6.33 12.34 -0.90
N ALA A 25 -7.16 12.68 0.09
CA ALA A 25 -6.71 13.39 1.28
C ALA A 25 -5.71 12.55 2.09
N GLN A 26 -5.95 11.24 2.23
CA GLN A 26 -5.02 10.32 2.87
C GLN A 26 -3.70 10.21 2.09
N ALA A 27 -3.77 10.06 0.76
CA ALA A 27 -2.60 10.01 -0.08
C ALA A 27 -1.76 11.29 0.06
N ARG A 28 -2.39 12.47 0.01
CA ARG A 28 -1.70 13.77 0.19
C ARG A 28 -0.99 13.89 1.54
N ARG A 29 -1.58 13.39 2.63
CA ARG A 29 -0.94 13.41 3.96
C ARG A 29 0.27 12.49 4.04
N ASN A 30 0.24 11.36 3.33
CA ASN A 30 1.27 10.31 3.44
C ASN A 30 2.40 10.47 2.40
N HIS A 31 2.16 11.18 1.31
CA HIS A 31 3.10 11.35 0.18
C HIS A 31 3.62 12.79 0.11
N THR A 32 4.37 13.20 1.13
CA THR A 32 4.95 14.56 1.23
C THR A 32 6.30 14.68 0.53
N VAL A 33 6.85 13.57 0.05
CA VAL A 33 8.09 13.49 -0.74
C VAL A 33 7.86 12.65 -2.00
N PRO A 34 8.73 12.76 -3.03
CA PRO A 34 8.65 11.86 -4.19
C PRO A 34 8.61 10.41 -3.71
N THR A 35 7.59 9.68 -4.15
CA THR A 35 7.33 8.32 -3.69
C THR A 35 7.17 7.40 -4.88
N GLN A 36 7.86 6.26 -4.84
CA GLN A 36 7.78 5.22 -5.87
C GLN A 36 7.11 3.98 -5.30
N HIS A 37 6.19 3.39 -6.06
CA HIS A 37 5.53 2.14 -5.71
C HIS A 37 5.94 1.05 -6.69
N PHE A 38 6.57 -0.01 -6.17
CA PHE A 38 6.87 -1.22 -6.91
C PHE A 38 5.88 -2.29 -6.47
N ILE A 39 4.90 -2.56 -7.33
CA ILE A 39 3.84 -3.55 -7.08
C ILE A 39 4.19 -4.82 -7.85
N THR A 40 4.27 -5.96 -7.16
CA THR A 40 4.71 -7.23 -7.76
C THR A 40 3.83 -8.40 -7.33
N GLY A 41 3.85 -9.45 -8.16
CA GLY A 41 3.07 -10.67 -7.94
C GLY A 41 1.57 -10.42 -7.71
N PRO A 42 0.88 -9.61 -8.54
CA PRO A 42 -0.56 -9.49 -8.42
C PRO A 42 -1.20 -10.85 -8.64
N LEU A 43 -1.99 -11.29 -7.68
CA LEU A 43 -2.88 -12.43 -7.80
C LEU A 43 -4.30 -11.89 -7.85
N ILE A 44 -4.98 -12.13 -8.97
CA ILE A 44 -6.30 -11.57 -9.27
C ILE A 44 -7.28 -12.74 -9.40
N ASP A 45 -8.33 -12.74 -8.58
CA ASP A 45 -9.42 -13.70 -8.70
C ASP A 45 -10.69 -12.95 -9.12
N VAL A 46 -11.35 -13.42 -10.19
CA VAL A 46 -12.48 -12.73 -10.83
C VAL A 46 -13.74 -13.55 -10.66
N HIS A 47 -14.78 -12.92 -10.10
CA HIS A 47 -16.10 -13.50 -9.89
C HIS A 47 -17.15 -12.59 -10.52
N GLY A 48 -17.45 -12.85 -11.80
CA GLY A 48 -18.42 -12.05 -12.57
C GLY A 48 -17.98 -10.60 -12.74
N ASP A 49 -18.70 -9.68 -12.11
CA ASP A 49 -18.45 -8.24 -12.11
C ASP A 49 -17.64 -7.77 -10.90
N ARG A 50 -17.13 -8.69 -10.07
CA ARG A 50 -16.27 -8.41 -8.92
C ARG A 50 -14.92 -9.12 -9.05
N ALA A 51 -13.89 -8.55 -8.42
CA ALA A 51 -12.58 -9.19 -8.32
C ALA A 51 -11.93 -8.90 -6.97
N THR A 52 -11.15 -9.87 -6.48
CA THR A 52 -10.24 -9.70 -5.35
C THR A 52 -8.81 -9.69 -5.86
N ILE A 53 -7.96 -8.85 -5.26
CA ILE A 53 -6.59 -8.65 -5.71
C ILE A 53 -5.66 -8.64 -4.51
N ALA A 54 -4.67 -9.54 -4.52
CA ALA A 54 -3.55 -9.50 -3.59
C ALA A 54 -2.26 -9.12 -4.32
N ALA A 55 -1.39 -8.31 -3.71
CA ALA A 55 -0.09 -7.98 -4.30
C ALA A 55 0.97 -7.69 -3.22
N ASN A 56 2.24 -7.82 -3.60
CA ASN A 56 3.39 -7.36 -2.80
C ASN A 56 3.74 -5.93 -3.19
N LEU A 57 4.16 -5.14 -2.19
CA LEU A 57 4.59 -3.77 -2.40
C LEU A 57 5.95 -3.50 -1.78
N LEU A 58 6.76 -2.77 -2.52
CA LEU A 58 7.87 -1.99 -2.01
C LEU A 58 7.59 -0.53 -2.32
N VAL A 59 7.51 0.29 -1.27
CA VAL A 59 7.33 1.73 -1.37
C VAL A 59 8.64 2.42 -0.99
N VAL A 60 9.11 3.32 -1.85
CA VAL A 60 10.33 4.12 -1.64
C VAL A 60 9.91 5.57 -1.46
N PHE A 61 10.12 6.13 -0.27
CA PHE A 61 9.98 7.56 0.01
C PHE A 61 11.36 8.21 -0.14
N ALA A 62 11.56 8.96 -1.23
CA ALA A 62 12.85 9.52 -1.62
C ALA A 62 13.12 10.86 -0.90
N HIS A 63 13.42 10.79 0.39
CA HIS A 63 13.93 11.96 1.13
C HIS A 63 15.36 12.30 0.66
N GLU A 64 15.71 13.59 0.68
CA GLU A 64 17.03 14.07 0.19
C GLU A 64 18.22 13.51 0.98
N GLY A 65 18.06 13.25 2.28
CA GLY A 65 19.14 12.75 3.14
C GLY A 65 19.36 11.23 3.07
N ALA A 66 18.26 10.46 3.05
CA ALA A 66 18.27 9.01 2.87
C ALA A 66 16.84 8.51 2.63
N PRO A 67 16.61 7.55 1.73
CA PRO A 67 15.28 6.99 1.51
C PRO A 67 14.74 6.26 2.74
N ARG A 68 13.41 6.24 2.83
CA ARG A 68 12.65 5.36 3.73
C ARG A 68 11.93 4.31 2.88
N LEU A 69 12.10 3.05 3.23
CA LEU A 69 11.55 1.89 2.54
C LEU A 69 10.44 1.25 3.39
N LEU A 70 9.33 0.92 2.74
CA LEU A 70 8.20 0.25 3.35
C LEU A 70 7.79 -0.95 2.51
N GLY A 71 7.78 -2.14 3.12
CA GLY A 71 7.23 -3.35 2.53
C GLY A 71 5.77 -3.52 2.95
N GLU A 72 4.85 -3.69 2.00
CA GLU A 72 3.43 -3.86 2.28
C GLU A 72 2.80 -5.03 1.51
N ARG A 73 1.59 -5.41 1.95
CA ARG A 73 0.65 -6.24 1.20
C ARG A 73 -0.60 -5.45 0.84
N TYR A 74 -1.00 -5.54 -0.42
CA TYR A 74 -2.33 -5.10 -0.85
C TYR A 74 -3.34 -6.23 -0.73
N GLU A 75 -4.51 -5.86 -0.24
CA GLU A 75 -5.77 -6.61 -0.27
C GLU A 75 -6.83 -5.68 -0.85
N LEU A 76 -7.00 -5.72 -2.18
CA LEU A 76 -7.92 -4.84 -2.90
C LEU A 76 -9.15 -5.60 -3.36
N GLU A 77 -10.22 -4.84 -3.59
CA GLU A 77 -11.38 -5.31 -4.33
C GLU A 77 -11.61 -4.41 -5.54
N ALA A 78 -12.15 -4.98 -6.61
CA ALA A 78 -12.58 -4.25 -7.78
C ALA A 78 -14.02 -4.61 -8.19
N ALA A 79 -14.70 -3.65 -8.82
CA ALA A 79 -15.98 -3.83 -9.49
C ALA A 79 -15.84 -3.47 -10.97
N ARG A 80 -16.52 -4.20 -11.86
CA ARG A 80 -16.66 -3.80 -13.25
C ARG A 80 -17.63 -2.62 -13.33
N ALA A 81 -17.19 -1.52 -13.93
CA ALA A 81 -18.03 -0.40 -14.31
C ALA A 81 -18.11 -0.31 -15.84
N GLU A 82 -18.97 0.58 -16.37
CA GLU A 82 -19.10 0.80 -17.82
C GLU A 82 -17.77 1.17 -18.48
N SER A 83 -16.93 1.93 -17.78
CA SER A 83 -15.58 2.34 -18.23
C SER A 83 -14.48 1.30 -17.94
N GLY A 84 -14.84 0.10 -17.51
CA GLY A 84 -13.91 -0.96 -17.10
C GLY A 84 -13.82 -1.15 -15.59
N TRP A 85 -12.84 -1.92 -15.15
CA TRP A 85 -12.66 -2.24 -13.72
C TRP A 85 -12.27 -1.00 -12.90
N ARG A 86 -12.88 -0.87 -11.72
CA ARG A 86 -12.58 0.17 -10.74
C ARG A 86 -12.28 -0.47 -9.40
N ILE A 87 -11.23 0.00 -8.73
CA ILE A 87 -10.93 -0.42 -7.35
C ILE A 87 -12.06 0.10 -6.44
N SER A 88 -12.76 -0.81 -5.78
CA SER A 88 -13.86 -0.51 -4.86
C SER A 88 -13.42 -0.52 -3.39
N ARG A 89 -12.27 -1.14 -3.09
CA ARG A 89 -11.69 -1.18 -1.75
C ARG A 89 -10.17 -1.23 -1.85
N VAL A 90 -9.51 -0.43 -1.01
CA VAL A 90 -8.05 -0.47 -0.84
C VAL A 90 -7.77 -0.79 0.61
N GLN A 91 -7.05 -1.89 0.85
CA GLN A 91 -6.41 -2.15 2.13
C GLN A 91 -4.93 -2.42 1.89
N ALA A 92 -4.10 -1.58 2.49
CA ALA A 92 -2.65 -1.76 2.53
C ALA A 92 -2.26 -2.18 3.94
N ARG A 93 -1.45 -3.23 4.03
CA ARG A 93 -0.94 -3.74 5.29
C ARG A 93 0.58 -3.63 5.31
N PRO A 94 1.15 -2.77 6.16
CA PRO A 94 2.58 -2.75 6.41
C PRO A 94 3.06 -4.12 6.91
N ILE A 95 4.18 -4.60 6.37
CA ILE A 95 4.85 -5.84 6.78
C ILE A 95 6.16 -5.50 7.50
N TRP A 96 6.94 -4.59 6.96
CA TRP A 96 8.20 -4.13 7.54
C TRP A 96 8.53 -2.73 7.02
N GLU A 97 9.41 -2.05 7.74
CA GLU A 97 9.90 -0.71 7.39
C GLU A 97 11.39 -0.62 7.68
N VAL A 98 12.12 0.10 6.83
CA VAL A 98 13.53 0.46 7.04
C VAL A 98 13.70 1.94 6.71
N SER A 99 14.37 2.68 7.58
CA SER A 99 14.69 4.09 7.38
C SER A 99 16.21 4.28 7.33
N ASN A 100 16.66 5.33 6.64
CA ASN A 100 18.07 5.71 6.55
C ASN A 100 18.97 4.67 5.86
N VAL A 101 18.50 4.13 4.72
CA VAL A 101 19.32 3.26 3.85
C VAL A 101 20.11 4.04 2.82
#